data_AF-A0A094I850-F1
#
_entry.id   AF-A0A094I850-F1
#
_cell.length_a   1.000
_cell.length_b   1.000
_cell.length_c   1.000
_cell.angle_alpha   90.00
_cell.angle_beta   90.00
_cell.angle_gamma   90.00
#
_symmetry.space_group_name_H-M   'P 1'
#
loop_
_entity.id
_entity.type
_entity.pdbx_description
1 polymer ?
#
loop_
_entity_poly.entity_id
_entity_poly.type
_entity_poly.pdbx_seq_one_letter_code
_entity_poly.pdbx_strand_id
1 'polypeptide(L)'
;MAPKRDREDDAQVPHVKKVRGGFKVGPDNLPDGTWRRKVIKIKKDLIHNAKVKKSYAKVKAREEPTPASVAPDASTIVIQAPEEPIAPVPAPSEPEPEQELHPSRQAMLDAPLAPPATTVPRFSGPKKTERAKKPGYFDKAKAEADAKRVEAEARRAEFERRDKERKGKVEERERHRRAMAKARTGGRNGQRKLGRESVVLLDKVRRMVG
;
A
#
# COMPACT_ATOMS: atom_id res chain seq x y z
N MET A 1 -55.27 -28.05 41.18
CA MET A 1 -54.98 -26.61 41.30
C MET A 1 -53.47 -26.41 41.37
N ALA A 2 -52.93 -25.55 40.52
CA ALA A 2 -51.54 -25.09 40.58
C ALA A 2 -51.54 -23.55 40.41
N PRO A 3 -50.83 -22.79 41.25
CA PRO A 3 -50.79 -21.34 41.11
C PRO A 3 -49.98 -20.96 39.87
N LYS A 4 -50.51 -20.03 39.07
CA LYS A 4 -49.80 -19.41 37.94
C LYS A 4 -48.66 -18.55 38.53
N ARG A 5 -47.44 -18.73 38.03
CA ARG A 5 -46.29 -17.92 38.44
C ARG A 5 -46.47 -16.48 37.93
N ASP A 6 -46.33 -15.52 38.84
CA ASP A 6 -46.29 -14.10 38.50
C ASP A 6 -44.99 -13.78 37.75
N ARG A 7 -45.13 -13.02 36.65
CA ARG A 7 -44.03 -12.62 35.79
C ARG A 7 -43.30 -11.44 36.44
N GLU A 8 -42.32 -11.74 37.29
CA GLU A 8 -41.41 -10.75 37.91
C GLU A 8 -40.42 -10.12 36.91
N ASP A 9 -40.92 -9.47 35.85
CA ASP A 9 -40.07 -8.70 34.93
C ASP A 9 -40.74 -7.42 34.41
N ASP A 10 -41.78 -6.92 35.11
CA ASP A 10 -42.39 -5.61 34.84
C ASP A 10 -41.98 -4.57 35.90
N ALA A 11 -40.72 -4.65 36.35
CA ALA A 11 -40.08 -3.61 37.14
C ALA A 11 -39.82 -2.37 36.26
N GLN A 12 -40.87 -1.57 36.10
CA GLN A 12 -40.84 -0.11 36.10
C GLN A 12 -39.55 0.56 35.58
N VAL A 13 -39.28 0.47 34.27
CA VAL A 13 -38.34 1.41 33.65
C VAL A 13 -39.11 2.68 33.32
N PRO A 14 -38.86 3.83 33.97
CA PRO A 14 -39.54 5.06 33.59
C PRO A 14 -39.15 5.39 32.15
N HIS A 15 -40.14 5.41 31.25
CA HIS A 15 -39.94 5.87 29.88
C HIS A 15 -39.68 7.37 29.90
N VAL A 16 -38.42 7.75 30.12
CA VAL A 16 -37.96 9.12 29.99
C VAL A 16 -38.13 9.50 28.53
N LYS A 17 -39.09 10.39 28.25
CA LYS A 17 -39.32 10.94 26.91
C LYS A 17 -38.02 11.59 26.45
N LYS A 18 -37.38 11.01 25.45
CA LYS A 18 -36.16 11.56 24.85
C LYS A 18 -36.53 12.93 24.27
N VAL A 19 -36.07 14.00 24.90
CA VAL A 19 -36.17 15.36 24.35
C VAL A 19 -35.50 15.30 22.98
N ARG A 20 -36.28 15.47 21.92
CA ARG A 20 -35.76 15.51 20.55
C ARG A 20 -34.82 16.71 20.48
N GLY A 21 -33.51 16.45 20.51
CA GLY A 21 -32.51 17.49 20.35
C GLY A 21 -32.76 18.19 19.02
N GLY A 22 -32.92 19.52 19.06
CA GLY A 22 -33.09 20.34 17.87
C GLY A 22 -31.92 20.18 16.88
N PHE A 23 -32.01 20.85 15.73
CA PHE A 23 -31.01 20.76 14.67
C PHE A 23 -29.60 21.10 15.20
N LYS A 24 -28.81 20.07 15.49
CA LYS A 24 -27.44 20.22 16.00
C LYS A 24 -26.53 20.61 14.85
N VAL A 25 -26.28 21.90 14.69
CA VAL A 25 -25.25 22.43 13.78
C VAL A 25 -23.93 22.43 14.53
N GLY A 26 -23.16 21.37 14.34
CA GLY A 26 -21.86 21.18 14.96
C GLY A 26 -21.00 20.23 14.14
N PRO A 27 -19.70 20.12 14.43
CA PRO A 27 -18.77 19.28 13.68
C PRO A 27 -19.20 17.81 13.59
N ASP A 28 -20.05 17.34 14.50
CA ASP A 28 -20.65 16.00 14.50
C ASP A 28 -21.72 15.78 13.40
N ASN A 29 -22.33 16.85 12.88
CA ASN A 29 -23.44 16.82 11.90
C ASN A 29 -23.10 17.54 10.59
N LEU A 30 -21.98 18.25 10.53
CA LEU A 30 -21.38 18.61 9.25
C LEU A 30 -21.00 17.31 8.54
N PRO A 31 -20.95 17.28 7.19
CA PRO A 31 -20.42 16.14 6.46
C PRO A 31 -18.93 16.02 6.80
N ASP A 32 -18.66 15.39 7.94
CA ASP A 32 -17.34 15.13 8.48
C ASP A 32 -16.63 14.41 7.36
N GLY A 33 -15.60 15.07 6.81
CA GLY A 33 -15.14 14.83 5.45
C GLY A 33 -14.94 13.34 5.19
N THR A 34 -15.09 12.89 3.95
CA THR A 34 -15.04 11.47 3.54
C THR A 34 -13.93 10.65 4.22
N TRP A 35 -12.82 11.28 4.57
CA TRP A 35 -11.71 10.74 5.34
C TRP A 35 -12.03 10.38 6.80
N ARG A 36 -12.74 11.22 7.56
CA ARG A 36 -13.11 10.92 8.95
C ARG A 36 -14.10 9.75 9.04
N ARG A 37 -15.06 9.66 8.11
CA ARG A 37 -15.92 8.47 7.98
C ARG A 37 -15.13 7.20 7.71
N LYS A 38 -14.12 7.26 6.83
CA LYS A 38 -13.20 6.14 6.57
C LYS A 38 -12.41 5.76 7.81
N VAL A 39 -11.83 6.73 8.53
CA VAL A 39 -11.08 6.47 9.78
C VAL A 39 -11.97 5.86 10.85
N ILE A 40 -13.19 6.37 11.03
CA ILE A 40 -14.16 5.80 11.98
C ILE A 40 -14.55 4.38 11.57
N LYS A 41 -14.76 4.11 10.28
CA LYS A 41 -15.05 2.77 9.75
C LYS A 41 -13.88 1.82 10.03
N ILE A 42 -12.67 2.20 9.63
CA ILE A 42 -11.44 1.42 9.86
C ILE A 42 -11.28 1.09 11.34
N LYS A 43 -11.48 2.08 12.23
CA LYS A 43 -11.39 1.86 13.68
C LYS A 43 -12.46 0.88 14.17
N LYS A 44 -13.70 1.00 13.71
CA LYS A 44 -14.79 0.07 14.06
C LYS A 44 -14.50 -1.35 13.57
N ASP A 45 -14.02 -1.49 12.33
CA ASP A 45 -13.68 -2.78 11.73
C ASP A 45 -12.51 -3.45 12.47
N LEU A 46 -11.48 -2.68 12.85
CA LEU A 46 -10.34 -3.21 13.61
C LEU A 46 -10.78 -3.74 14.98
N ILE A 47 -11.65 -2.99 15.68
CA ILE A 47 -12.21 -3.39 16.97
C ILE A 47 -13.07 -4.65 16.81
N HIS A 48 -13.90 -4.71 15.76
CA HIS A 48 -14.74 -5.88 15.49
C HIS A 48 -13.89 -7.13 15.22
N ASN A 49 -12.89 -7.03 14.33
CA ASN A 49 -11.99 -8.13 14.02
C ASN A 49 -11.23 -8.63 15.26
N ALA A 50 -10.78 -7.71 16.12
CA ALA A 50 -10.15 -8.08 17.38
C ALA A 50 -11.12 -8.82 18.33
N LYS A 51 -12.38 -8.39 18.40
CA LYS A 51 -13.42 -9.10 19.18
C LYS A 51 -13.72 -10.48 18.63
N VAL A 52 -13.87 -10.60 17.30
CA VAL A 52 -14.09 -11.90 16.63
C VAL A 52 -12.92 -12.84 16.86
N LYS A 53 -11.68 -12.35 16.74
CA LYS A 53 -10.49 -13.16 17.05
C LYS A 53 -10.46 -13.62 18.51
N LYS A 54 -10.82 -12.75 19.46
CA LYS A 54 -10.91 -13.11 20.88
C LYS A 54 -12.01 -14.16 21.15
N SER A 55 -13.21 -13.99 20.58
CA SER A 55 -14.28 -14.97 20.74
C SER A 55 -13.93 -16.29 20.08
N TYR A 56 -13.32 -16.24 18.88
CA TYR A 56 -12.86 -17.44 18.17
C TYR A 56 -11.80 -18.18 18.96
N ALA A 57 -10.78 -17.49 19.49
CA ALA A 57 -9.77 -18.11 20.35
C ALA A 57 -10.40 -18.75 21.61
N LYS A 58 -11.43 -18.12 22.18
CA LYS A 58 -12.15 -18.66 23.34
C LYS A 58 -12.94 -19.93 23.01
N VAL A 59 -13.60 -19.97 21.86
CA VAL A 59 -14.32 -21.17 21.39
C VAL A 59 -13.33 -22.26 21.02
N LYS A 60 -12.27 -21.92 20.28
CA LYS A 60 -11.21 -22.84 19.91
C LYS A 60 -10.54 -23.48 21.14
N ALA A 61 -10.26 -22.72 22.20
CA ALA A 61 -9.71 -23.27 23.45
C ALA A 61 -10.69 -24.15 24.23
N ARG A 62 -11.99 -24.07 23.94
CA ARG A 62 -13.03 -24.93 24.53
C ARG A 62 -13.27 -26.18 23.68
N GLU A 63 -13.16 -26.06 22.37
CA GLU A 63 -13.37 -27.13 21.39
C GLU A 63 -12.11 -27.97 21.14
N GLU A 64 -10.91 -27.39 21.26
CA GLU A 64 -9.69 -28.17 21.44
C GLU A 64 -9.70 -28.69 22.88
N PRO A 65 -10.00 -29.98 23.12
CA PRO A 65 -9.87 -30.53 24.46
C PRO A 65 -8.40 -30.41 24.87
N THR A 66 -8.13 -29.76 26.00
CA THR A 66 -6.82 -29.84 26.64
C THR A 66 -6.47 -31.31 26.88
N PRO A 67 -5.40 -31.86 26.28
CA PRO A 67 -4.89 -33.17 26.66
C PRO A 67 -4.13 -33.01 27.98
N ALA A 68 -4.85 -33.02 29.10
CA ALA A 68 -4.27 -33.36 30.40
C ALA A 68 -4.34 -34.88 30.59
N SER A 69 -3.72 -35.61 29.67
CA SER A 69 -3.32 -37.01 29.78
C SER A 69 -2.56 -37.37 28.51
N VAL A 70 -1.24 -37.40 28.63
CA VAL A 70 -0.21 -38.03 27.79
C VAL A 70 0.84 -37.02 27.31
N ALA A 71 2.08 -37.37 27.63
CA ALA A 71 3.33 -36.72 27.28
C ALA A 71 3.52 -36.57 25.75
N PRO A 72 4.52 -35.80 25.29
CA PRO A 72 4.55 -35.26 23.94
C PRO A 72 5.08 -36.26 22.93
N ASP A 73 4.29 -36.65 21.93
CA ASP A 73 4.79 -37.28 20.71
C ASP A 73 3.93 -36.93 19.47
N ALA A 74 4.65 -36.53 18.43
CA ALA A 74 4.35 -36.58 17.00
C ALA A 74 3.32 -35.61 16.36
N SER A 75 3.86 -34.83 15.41
CA SER A 75 3.25 -34.25 14.20
C SER A 75 2.58 -32.88 14.27
N THR A 76 3.36 -31.86 14.66
CA THR A 76 3.16 -30.51 14.13
C THR A 76 4.00 -30.37 12.86
N ILE A 77 3.37 -30.27 11.69
CA ILE A 77 4.02 -29.68 10.51
C ILE A 77 4.12 -28.18 10.80
N VAL A 78 5.25 -27.81 11.39
CA VAL A 78 5.71 -26.44 11.52
C VAL A 78 6.34 -26.08 10.17
N ILE A 79 5.67 -25.26 9.36
CA ILE A 79 6.37 -24.49 8.33
C ILE A 79 7.08 -23.37 9.07
N GLN A 80 8.30 -23.68 9.51
CA GLN A 80 9.25 -22.73 10.06
C GLN A 80 9.88 -22.00 8.87
N ALA A 81 9.45 -20.76 8.65
CA ALA A 81 10.25 -19.80 7.90
C ALA A 81 11.43 -19.41 8.80
N PRO A 82 12.70 -19.57 8.37
CA PRO A 82 13.81 -19.04 9.12
C PRO A 82 13.90 -17.54 8.88
N GLU A 83 13.58 -16.75 9.91
CA GLU A 83 14.04 -15.37 10.03
C GLU A 83 15.30 -15.41 10.91
N GLU A 84 16.47 -15.39 10.28
CA GLU A 84 17.75 -15.26 10.97
C GLU A 84 17.95 -13.81 11.47
N PRO A 85 18.45 -13.63 12.71
CA PRO A 85 18.99 -12.36 13.17
C PRO A 85 20.44 -12.15 12.68
N ILE A 86 20.76 -10.87 12.51
CA ILE A 86 22.00 -10.32 11.97
C ILE A 86 23.21 -10.48 12.92
N ALA A 87 24.34 -10.93 12.33
CA ALA A 87 25.78 -10.69 12.62
C ALA A 87 26.56 -11.65 13.58
N PRO A 88 27.90 -11.82 13.43
CA PRO A 88 28.85 -11.37 12.39
C PRO A 88 29.70 -12.49 11.71
N VAL A 89 30.40 -12.08 10.64
CA VAL A 89 31.37 -12.78 9.76
C VAL A 89 32.39 -13.70 10.49
N PRO A 90 32.70 -14.88 9.93
CA PRO A 90 34.10 -15.17 9.55
C PRO A 90 34.25 -15.70 8.11
N ALA A 91 35.42 -15.46 7.54
CA ALA A 91 35.83 -15.75 6.16
C ALA A 91 36.34 -17.22 5.99
N PRO A 92 37.03 -17.61 4.89
CA PRO A 92 36.58 -18.62 3.90
C PRO A 92 37.41 -19.94 3.88
N SER A 93 36.75 -21.09 3.67
CA SER A 93 37.34 -22.42 3.38
C SER A 93 36.17 -23.39 3.13
N GLU A 94 35.93 -24.13 2.04
CA GLU A 94 36.73 -24.93 1.10
C GLU A 94 35.85 -25.24 -0.15
N PRO A 95 36.41 -25.71 -1.30
CA PRO A 95 35.62 -26.03 -2.49
C PRO A 95 34.90 -27.39 -2.37
N GLU A 96 33.62 -27.44 -2.73
CA GLU A 96 32.84 -28.68 -2.83
C GLU A 96 33.36 -29.60 -3.96
N PRO A 97 33.25 -30.94 -3.82
CA PRO A 97 33.78 -31.88 -4.80
C PRO A 97 33.07 -31.76 -6.15
N GLU A 98 33.85 -31.53 -7.20
CA GLU A 98 33.40 -31.52 -8.59
C GLU A 98 32.80 -32.89 -8.94
N GLN A 99 31.50 -32.93 -9.21
CA GLN A 99 30.85 -34.13 -9.72
C GLN A 99 31.32 -34.38 -11.16
N GLU A 100 32.21 -35.35 -11.33
CA GLU A 100 32.72 -35.77 -12.63
C GLU A 100 31.55 -36.18 -13.56
N LEU A 101 31.38 -35.44 -14.65
CA LEU A 101 30.34 -35.71 -15.65
C LEU A 101 30.65 -37.03 -16.38
N HIS A 102 29.62 -37.83 -16.67
CA HIS A 102 29.75 -39.09 -17.42
C HIS A 102 30.51 -38.87 -18.75
N PRO A 103 31.43 -39.77 -19.16
CA PRO A 103 32.36 -39.54 -20.27
C PRO A 103 31.67 -39.25 -21.61
N SER A 104 30.49 -39.81 -21.84
CA SER A 104 29.69 -39.50 -23.05
C SER A 104 29.24 -38.03 -23.13
N ARG A 105 29.07 -37.38 -21.97
CA ARG A 105 28.62 -35.99 -21.87
C ARG A 105 29.79 -35.02 -22.02
N GLN A 106 30.98 -35.38 -21.54
CA GLN A 106 32.22 -34.66 -21.84
C GLN A 106 32.52 -34.67 -23.33
N ALA A 107 32.40 -35.83 -24.01
CA ALA A 107 32.64 -35.93 -25.45
C ALA A 107 31.71 -35.04 -26.30
N MET A 108 30.49 -34.76 -25.85
CA MET A 108 29.59 -33.81 -26.54
C MET A 108 29.95 -32.34 -26.30
N LEU A 109 30.56 -32.01 -25.17
CA LEU A 109 30.99 -30.66 -24.82
C LEU A 109 32.34 -30.31 -25.45
N ASP A 110 33.23 -31.29 -25.57
CA ASP A 110 34.55 -31.14 -26.18
C ASP A 110 34.50 -31.16 -27.71
N ALA A 111 33.37 -31.56 -28.31
CA ALA A 111 33.19 -31.52 -29.76
C ALA A 111 33.17 -30.05 -30.23
N PRO A 112 34.08 -29.63 -31.13
CA PRO A 112 34.12 -28.26 -31.61
C PRO A 112 32.81 -27.94 -32.35
N LEU A 113 32.16 -26.85 -31.94
CA LEU A 113 30.93 -26.33 -32.54
C LEU A 113 31.19 -25.98 -34.01
N ALA A 114 30.94 -26.94 -34.91
CA ALA A 114 31.05 -26.71 -36.34
C ALA A 114 30.11 -25.56 -36.74
N PRO A 115 30.58 -24.57 -37.53
CA PRO A 115 29.71 -23.49 -37.98
C PRO A 115 28.56 -24.09 -38.81
N PRO A 116 27.33 -23.57 -38.70
CA PRO A 116 26.21 -24.10 -39.46
C PRO A 116 26.54 -23.97 -40.94
N ALA A 117 26.63 -25.12 -41.64
CA ALA A 117 26.82 -25.17 -43.07
C ALA A 117 25.76 -24.28 -43.73
N THR A 118 26.22 -23.27 -44.46
CA THR A 118 25.38 -22.35 -45.22
C THR A 118 24.47 -23.14 -46.16
N THR A 119 23.18 -23.03 -45.90
CA THR A 119 22.10 -23.61 -46.71
C THR A 119 22.16 -23.05 -48.13
N VAL A 120 22.37 -23.92 -49.11
CA VAL A 120 22.16 -23.64 -50.55
C VAL A 120 20.75 -23.07 -50.79
N PRO A 121 20.57 -21.99 -51.59
CA PRO A 121 19.26 -21.43 -51.84
C PRO A 121 18.49 -22.33 -52.82
N ARG A 122 17.55 -23.12 -52.29
CA ARG A 122 16.62 -23.90 -53.09
C ARG A 122 15.42 -23.01 -53.47
N PHE A 123 15.32 -22.70 -54.77
CA PHE A 123 14.12 -22.31 -55.53
C PHE A 123 13.20 -21.23 -54.91
N SER A 124 13.31 -19.98 -55.40
CA SER A 124 12.42 -18.86 -55.08
C SER A 124 11.02 -19.06 -55.67
N GLY A 125 10.15 -19.80 -54.98
CA GLY A 125 8.71 -19.78 -55.22
C GLY A 125 8.07 -18.45 -54.76
N PRO A 126 6.84 -18.14 -55.22
CA PRO A 126 6.17 -16.88 -54.92
C PRO A 126 6.06 -16.66 -53.40
N LYS A 127 6.49 -15.48 -52.93
CA LYS A 127 6.50 -15.09 -51.51
C LYS A 127 5.09 -15.24 -50.95
N LYS A 128 4.85 -16.32 -50.20
CA LYS A 128 3.64 -16.49 -49.39
C LYS A 128 3.59 -15.30 -48.44
N THR A 129 2.53 -14.51 -48.53
CA THR A 129 2.24 -13.43 -47.59
C THR A 129 2.39 -13.97 -46.17
N GLU A 130 3.32 -13.40 -45.41
CA GLU A 130 3.59 -13.85 -44.04
C GLU A 130 2.34 -13.59 -43.21
N ARG A 131 1.59 -14.66 -42.95
CA ARG A 131 0.44 -14.61 -42.05
C ARG A 131 0.97 -14.22 -40.67
N ALA A 132 0.38 -13.18 -40.08
CA ALA A 132 0.75 -12.72 -38.75
C ALA A 132 0.80 -13.90 -37.78
N LYS A 133 1.97 -14.09 -37.14
CA LYS A 133 2.17 -15.17 -36.17
C LYS A 133 1.20 -14.95 -35.02
N LYS A 134 0.46 -15.99 -34.66
CA LYS A 134 -0.43 -15.96 -33.50
C LYS A 134 0.42 -15.68 -32.26
N PRO A 135 -0.05 -14.83 -31.32
CA PRO A 135 0.66 -14.59 -30.08
C PRO A 135 0.85 -15.91 -29.34
N GLY A 136 2.06 -16.11 -28.82
CA GLY A 136 2.41 -17.24 -27.97
C GLY A 136 1.61 -17.24 -26.68
N TYR A 137 1.63 -18.38 -25.99
CA TYR A 137 0.78 -18.65 -24.82
C TYR A 137 0.86 -17.57 -23.73
N PHE A 138 2.04 -16.98 -23.49
CA PHE A 138 2.26 -15.95 -22.48
C PHE A 138 2.30 -14.51 -23.01
N ASP A 139 2.21 -14.31 -24.32
CA ASP A 139 2.38 -12.97 -24.90
C ASP A 139 1.23 -12.04 -24.50
N LYS A 140 0.02 -12.60 -24.33
CA LYS A 140 -1.13 -11.86 -23.80
C LYS A 140 -0.91 -11.42 -22.35
N ALA A 141 -0.39 -12.32 -21.50
CA ALA A 141 -0.12 -12.03 -20.10
C ALA A 141 0.98 -10.96 -19.93
N LYS A 142 2.01 -10.99 -20.79
CA LYS A 142 3.04 -9.95 -20.83
C LYS A 142 2.46 -8.60 -21.26
N ALA A 143 1.66 -8.58 -22.33
CA ALA A 143 1.01 -7.35 -22.79
C ALA A 143 0.09 -6.73 -21.73
N GLU A 144 -0.64 -7.55 -20.96
CA GLU A 144 -1.46 -7.08 -19.84
C GLU A 144 -0.62 -6.54 -18.67
N ALA A 145 0.53 -7.18 -18.37
CA ALA A 145 1.44 -6.70 -17.35
C ALA A 145 2.05 -5.34 -17.73
N ASP A 146 2.44 -5.19 -19.00
CA ASP A 146 2.97 -3.94 -19.54
C ASP A 146 1.90 -2.84 -19.54
N ALA A 147 0.68 -3.17 -19.96
CA ALA A 147 -0.45 -2.23 -19.91
C ALA A 147 -0.73 -1.75 -18.48
N LYS A 148 -0.74 -2.65 -17.49
CA LYS A 148 -0.91 -2.30 -16.08
C LYS A 148 0.23 -1.44 -15.54
N ARG A 149 1.47 -1.70 -15.97
CA ARG A 149 2.64 -0.89 -15.59
C ARG A 149 2.50 0.54 -16.13
N VAL A 150 2.14 0.68 -17.40
CA VAL A 150 1.93 1.98 -18.05
C VAL A 150 0.77 2.75 -17.40
N GLU A 151 -0.34 2.09 -17.10
CA GLU A 151 -1.48 2.72 -16.41
C GLU A 151 -1.11 3.20 -15.00
N ALA A 152 -0.34 2.39 -14.25
CA ALA A 152 0.15 2.76 -12.93
C ALA A 152 1.12 3.95 -12.98
N GLU A 153 1.99 3.99 -14.00
CA GLU A 153 2.92 5.10 -14.23
C GLU A 153 2.18 6.37 -14.64
N ALA A 154 1.18 6.28 -15.51
CA ALA A 154 0.33 7.41 -15.89
C ALA A 154 -0.40 7.99 -14.67
N ARG A 155 -1.00 7.14 -13.82
CA ARG A 155 -1.61 7.60 -12.55
C ARG A 155 -0.59 8.30 -11.65
N ARG A 156 0.62 7.75 -11.50
CA ARG A 156 1.69 8.37 -10.69
C ARG A 156 2.08 9.73 -11.26
N ALA A 157 2.26 9.83 -12.57
CA ALA A 157 2.61 11.08 -13.23
C ALA A 157 1.52 12.15 -13.03
N GLU A 158 0.24 11.80 -13.12
CA GLU A 158 -0.87 12.73 -12.83
C GLU A 158 -0.86 13.22 -11.37
N PHE A 159 -0.65 12.31 -10.41
CA PHE A 159 -0.51 12.70 -8.99
C PHE A 159 0.69 13.63 -8.78
N GLU A 160 1.84 13.32 -9.38
CA GLU A 160 3.03 14.15 -9.29
C GLU A 160 2.82 15.54 -9.89
N ARG A 161 2.13 15.66 -11.03
CA ARG A 161 1.79 16.96 -11.61
C ARG A 161 0.94 17.78 -10.66
N ARG A 162 -0.12 17.18 -10.12
CA ARG A 162 -1.01 17.84 -9.16
C ARG A 162 -0.29 18.26 -7.88
N ASP A 163 0.62 17.43 -7.40
CA ASP A 163 1.40 17.73 -6.20
C ASP A 163 2.46 18.79 -6.46
N LYS A 164 3.09 18.83 -7.65
CA LYS A 164 3.99 19.92 -8.07
C LYS A 164 3.25 21.26 -8.13
N GLU A 165 2.04 21.30 -8.70
CA GLU A 165 1.21 22.51 -8.73
C GLU A 165 0.81 22.98 -7.33
N ARG A 166 0.39 22.04 -6.47
CA ARG A 166 0.07 22.34 -5.06
C ARG A 166 1.30 22.86 -4.31
N LYS A 167 2.45 22.21 -4.47
CA LYS A 167 3.72 22.61 -3.85
C LYS A 167 4.13 24.01 -4.31
N GLY A 168 4.09 24.29 -5.61
CA GLY A 168 4.37 25.64 -6.14
C GLY A 168 3.47 26.71 -5.51
N LYS A 169 2.16 26.46 -5.44
CA LYS A 169 1.21 27.39 -4.80
C LYS A 169 1.48 27.58 -3.30
N VAL A 170 1.86 26.52 -2.58
CA VAL A 170 2.22 26.60 -1.17
C VAL A 170 3.52 27.36 -0.98
N GLU A 171 4.54 27.09 -1.78
CA GLU A 171 5.82 27.79 -1.73
C GLU A 171 5.67 29.27 -2.04
N GLU A 172 4.90 29.65 -3.05
CA GLU A 172 4.63 31.07 -3.34
C GLU A 172 3.96 31.77 -2.16
N ARG A 173 2.97 31.11 -1.54
CA ARG A 173 2.31 31.62 -0.33
C ARG A 173 3.28 31.73 0.83
N GLU A 174 4.15 30.76 1.03
CA GLU A 174 5.17 30.81 2.07
C GLU A 174 6.21 31.89 1.81
N ARG A 175 6.71 32.04 0.58
CA ARG A 175 7.63 33.11 0.18
C ARG A 175 7.01 34.47 0.45
N HIS A 176 5.76 34.68 0.04
CA HIS A 176 5.02 35.91 0.31
C HIS A 176 4.81 36.13 1.82
N ARG A 177 4.42 35.09 2.58
CA ARG A 177 4.26 35.17 4.03
C ARG A 177 5.58 35.51 4.73
N ARG A 178 6.67 34.87 4.35
CA ARG A 178 8.03 35.11 4.89
C ARG A 178 8.50 36.52 4.56
N ALA A 179 8.29 37.00 3.33
CA ALA A 179 8.62 38.36 2.93
C ALA A 179 7.83 39.41 3.75
N MET A 180 6.51 39.24 3.90
CA MET A 180 5.68 40.09 4.76
C MET A 180 6.12 40.03 6.23
N ALA A 181 6.40 38.85 6.76
CA ALA A 181 6.88 38.69 8.13
C ALA A 181 8.21 39.41 8.33
N LYS A 182 9.15 39.29 7.39
CA LYS A 182 10.46 39.96 7.44
C LYS A 182 10.34 41.48 7.34
N ALA A 183 9.39 41.97 6.56
CA ALA A 183 9.13 43.39 6.40
C ALA A 183 8.42 44.00 7.62
N ARG A 184 7.51 43.23 8.25
CA ARG A 184 6.83 43.57 9.50
C ARG A 184 7.69 43.35 10.75
N THR A 185 8.80 42.64 10.64
CA THR A 185 9.79 42.52 11.73
C THR A 185 10.40 43.91 11.96
N GLY A 186 10.02 44.53 13.08
CA GLY A 186 10.39 45.90 13.43
C GLY A 186 11.88 46.18 13.29
N GLY A 187 12.23 47.40 12.87
CA GLY A 187 13.60 47.91 12.85
C GLY A 187 14.14 48.15 14.26
N ARG A 188 15.31 48.80 14.35
CA ARG A 188 15.98 49.11 15.63
C ARG A 188 15.09 49.85 16.64
N ASN A 189 14.09 50.59 16.13
CA ASN A 189 13.12 51.36 16.93
C ASN A 189 11.72 50.71 16.95
N GLY A 190 11.58 49.44 16.57
CA GLY A 190 10.29 48.73 16.47
C GLY A 190 9.42 49.13 15.27
N GLN A 191 9.82 50.15 14.50
CA GLN A 191 9.08 50.65 13.34
C GLN A 191 9.12 49.66 12.16
N ARG A 192 8.02 49.60 11.39
CA ARG A 192 7.89 48.74 10.20
C ARG A 192 8.84 49.17 9.09
N LYS A 193 9.35 48.21 8.31
CA LYS A 193 10.25 48.49 7.18
C LYS A 193 9.43 48.69 5.91
N LEU A 194 8.82 49.86 5.79
CA LEU A 194 7.90 50.21 4.69
C LEU A 194 8.47 49.94 3.29
N GLY A 195 9.78 50.19 3.07
CA GLY A 195 10.41 49.90 1.79
C GLY A 195 10.49 48.41 1.40
N ARG A 196 10.41 47.50 2.37
CA ARG A 196 10.31 46.05 2.11
C ARG A 196 8.85 45.59 2.02
N GLU A 197 7.95 46.25 2.74
CA GLU A 197 6.50 45.98 2.69
C GLU A 197 5.91 46.43 1.35
N SER A 198 6.37 47.57 0.81
CA SER A 198 5.89 48.14 -0.45
C SER A 198 6.07 47.17 -1.62
N VAL A 199 7.23 46.52 -1.76
CA VAL A 199 7.50 45.57 -2.85
C VAL A 199 6.50 44.40 -2.84
N VAL A 200 6.24 43.83 -1.67
CA VAL A 200 5.32 42.69 -1.54
C VAL A 200 3.86 43.13 -1.77
N LEU A 201 3.49 44.33 -1.31
CA LEU A 201 2.17 44.91 -1.58
C LEU A 201 1.97 45.20 -3.07
N LEU A 202 2.99 45.74 -3.74
CA LEU A 202 2.95 46.04 -5.17
C LEU A 202 2.78 44.76 -6.00
N ASP A 203 3.51 43.68 -5.67
CA ASP A 203 3.32 42.38 -6.31
C ASP A 203 1.89 41.83 -6.11
N LYS A 204 1.29 42.06 -4.94
CA LYS A 204 -0.11 41.68 -4.68
C LYS A 204 -1.09 42.50 -5.52
N VAL A 205 -0.91 43.82 -5.61
CA VAL A 205 -1.74 44.70 -6.45
C VAL A 205 -1.60 44.31 -7.92
N ARG A 206 -0.38 44.05 -8.39
CA ARG A 206 -0.11 43.59 -9.76
C ARG A 206 -0.87 42.31 -10.11
N ARG A 207 -0.97 41.33 -9.18
CA ARG A 207 -1.76 40.10 -9.40
C ARG A 207 -3.28 40.31 -9.33
N MET A 208 -3.75 41.39 -8.73
CA MET A 208 -5.19 41.68 -8.65
C MET A 208 -5.68 42.54 -9.82
N VAL A 209 -4.78 43.32 -10.41
CA VAL A 209 -5.09 44.27 -11.50
C VAL A 209 -4.66 43.73 -12.88
N GLY A 210 -3.69 42.83 -12.94
CA GLY A 210 -3.17 42.22 -14.18
C GLY A 210 -3.55 40.75 -14.36
#